data_AF-A0A0B0EQ25-F1
#
_entry.id   AF-A0A0B0EQ25-F1
#
_cell.length_a   1.000
_cell.length_b   1.000
_cell.length_c   1.000
_cell.angle_alpha   90.00
_cell.angle_beta   90.00
_cell.angle_gamma   90.00
#
_symmetry.space_group_name_H-M   'P 1'
#
loop_
_entity.id
_entity.type
_entity.pdbx_description
1 polymer ?
#
loop_
_entity_poly.entity_id
_entity_poly.type
_entity_poly.pdbx_seq_one_letter_code
_entity_poly.pdbx_strand_id
1 'polypeptide(L)' 'MGIDVDKDELYGLIKEAVREVIHEETLEFFFKNIPLVSKEEMKDIEKLYGKPSTNKEVVYSENVEI' A
#
# COMPACT_ATOMS: atom_id res chain seq x y z
N MET A 1 8.92 33.26 -20.43
CA MET A 1 9.52 32.39 -19.42
C MET A 1 9.36 30.97 -19.94
N GLY A 2 10.44 30.39 -20.47
CA GLY A 2 10.44 29.01 -20.96
C GLY A 2 11.00 28.12 -19.85
N ILE A 3 10.40 26.96 -19.64
CA ILE A 3 10.96 25.96 -18.76
C ILE A 3 11.88 25.11 -19.64
N ASP A 4 13.19 25.27 -19.44
CA ASP A 4 14.20 24.41 -20.05
C ASP A 4 14.41 23.25 -19.08
N VAL A 5 13.72 22.14 -19.32
CA VAL A 5 13.87 20.90 -18.53
C VAL A 5 14.68 19.95 -19.37
N ASP A 6 15.72 19.38 -18.76
CA ASP A 6 16.48 18.32 -19.40
C ASP A 6 15.57 17.11 -19.72
N LYS A 7 15.83 16.44 -20.84
CA LYS A 7 14.99 15.34 -21.29
C LYS A 7 14.98 14.17 -20.29
N ASP A 8 16.11 13.90 -19.65
CA ASP A 8 16.23 12.82 -18.68
C ASP A 8 15.55 13.20 -17.36
N GLU A 9 15.61 14.48 -16.97
CA GLU A 9 14.86 15.02 -15.84
C GLU A 9 13.34 14.90 -16.06
N LEU A 10 12.84 15.32 -17.23
CA LEU A 10 11.43 15.18 -17.58
C LEU A 10 10.98 13.72 -17.57
N TYR A 11 11.79 12.81 -18.11
CA TYR A 11 11.50 11.38 -18.08
C TYR A 11 11.45 10.84 -16.64
N GLY A 12 12.37 11.27 -15.78
CA GLY A 12 12.40 10.91 -14.37
C GLY A 12 11.12 11.34 -13.63
N LEU A 13 10.69 12.59 -13.82
CA LEU A 13 9.46 13.11 -13.22
C LEU A 13 8.23 12.33 -13.66
N ILE A 14 8.10 12.05 -14.97
CA ILE A 14 6.98 11.27 -15.50
C ILE A 14 6.99 9.84 -14.94
N LYS A 15 8.17 9.22 -14.88
CA LYS A 15 8.32 7.85 -14.39
C LYS A 15 7.90 7.72 -12.92
N GLU A 16 8.31 8.66 -12.07
CA GLU A 16 7.92 8.62 -10.66
C GLU A 16 6.43 8.91 -10.47
N ALA A 17 5.87 9.89 -11.18
CA ALA A 17 4.43 10.15 -11.13
C ALA A 17 3.60 8.91 -11.55
N VAL A 18 4.02 8.20 -12.61
CA VAL A 18 3.35 6.95 -13.03
C VAL A 18 3.52 5.84 -11.99
N ARG A 19 4.70 5.74 -11.37
CA ARG A 19 4.96 4.73 -10.33
C ARG A 19 4.06 4.94 -9.11
N GLU A 20 3.92 6.17 -8.65
CA GLU A 20 3.09 6.52 -7.49
C GLU A 20 1.63 6.14 -7.72
N VAL A 21 1.06 6.49 -8.87
CA VAL A 21 -0.32 6.12 -9.23
C VAL A 21 -0.49 4.60 -9.28
N ILE A 22 0.44 3.86 -9.90
CA ILE A 22 0.36 2.40 -9.95
C ILE A 22 0.41 1.80 -8.54
N HIS A 23 1.26 2.34 -7.67
CA HIS A 23 1.40 1.86 -6.29
C HIS A 23 0.12 2.08 -5.48
N GLU A 24 -0.48 3.27 -5.57
CA GLU A 24 -1.74 3.60 -4.89
C GLU A 24 -2.90 2.70 -5.36
N GLU A 25 -3.08 2.56 -6.68
CA GLU A 25 -4.12 1.70 -7.26
C GLU A 25 -3.89 0.22 -6.89
N THR A 26 -2.63 -0.22 -6.81
CA THR A 26 -2.30 -1.59 -6.39
C THR A 26 -2.66 -1.83 -4.93
N LEU A 27 -2.40 -0.88 -4.04
CA LEU A 27 -2.79 -0.97 -2.64
C LEU A 27 -4.31 -1.00 -2.48
N GLU A 28 -5.02 -0.10 -3.17
CA GLU A 28 -6.48 -0.05 -3.13
C GLU A 28 -7.09 -1.35 -3.65
N PHE A 29 -6.57 -1.87 -4.77
CA PHE A 29 -6.95 -3.17 -5.30
C PHE A 29 -6.66 -4.30 -4.31
N PHE A 30 -5.48 -4.33 -3.70
CA PHE A 30 -5.12 -5.34 -2.71
C PHE A 30 -6.11 -5.36 -1.54
N PHE A 31 -6.40 -4.20 -0.95
CA PHE A 31 -7.35 -4.08 0.16
C PHE A 31 -8.77 -4.52 -0.22
N LYS A 32 -9.26 -4.16 -1.41
CA LYS A 32 -10.58 -4.58 -1.91
C LYS A 32 -10.69 -6.09 -2.11
N ASN A 33 -9.57 -6.77 -2.33
CA ASN A 33 -9.55 -8.21 -2.58
C ASN A 33 -9.20 -9.06 -1.34
N ILE A 34 -9.01 -8.45 -0.17
CA ILE A 34 -8.83 -9.22 1.07
C ILE A 34 -10.16 -9.92 1.39
N PRO A 35 -10.18 -11.27 1.47
CA PRO A 35 -11.40 -12.00 1.78
C PRO A 35 -11.88 -11.66 3.19
N LEU A 36 -13.19 -11.48 3.33
CA LEU A 36 -13.80 -11.34 4.64
C LEU A 36 -13.70 -12.68 5.38
N VAL A 37 -13.10 -12.65 6.56
CA VAL A 37 -12.97 -13.82 7.43
C VAL A 37 -14.11 -13.81 8.44
N SER A 38 -14.84 -14.92 8.55
CA SER A 38 -15.87 -15.08 9.58
C SER A 38 -15.27 -15.13 10.99
N LYS A 39 -16.11 -14.97 12.02
CA LYS A 39 -15.64 -15.06 13.41
C LYS A 39 -15.13 -16.46 13.76
N GLU A 40 -15.73 -17.48 13.17
CA GLU A 40 -15.37 -18.88 13.31
C GLU A 40 -14.01 -19.14 12.66
N GLU A 41 -13.82 -18.74 11.40
CA GLU A 41 -12.54 -18.87 10.69
C GLU A 41 -11.42 -18.09 11.40
N MET A 42 -11.70 -16.89 11.92
CA MET A 42 -10.71 -16.12 12.67
C MET A 42 -10.28 -16.85 13.96
N LYS A 43 -11.20 -17.53 14.66
CA LYS A 43 -10.84 -18.35 15.83
C LYS A 43 -9.95 -19.52 15.46
N ASP A 44 -10.20 -20.16 14.32
CA ASP A 44 -9.37 -21.27 13.83
C ASP A 44 -7.97 -20.79 13.45
N ILE A 45 -7.86 -19.62 12.80
CA ILE A 45 -6.58 -18.96 12.51
C ILE A 45 -5.83 -18.66 13.80
N GLU A 46 -6.48 -18.03 14.79
CA GLU A 46 -5.85 -17.71 16.08
C GLU A 46 -5.39 -18.96 16.83
N LYS A 47 -6.12 -20.08 16.68
CA LYS A 47 -5.73 -21.37 17.29
C LYS A 47 -4.50 -21.97 16.62
N LEU A 48 -4.37 -21.83 15.30
CA LEU A 48 -3.26 -22.39 14.52
C LEU A 48 -1.99 -21.55 14.60
N TYR A 49 -2.12 -20.22 14.54
CA TYR A 49 -1.00 -19.29 14.40
C TYR A 49 -0.76 -18.42 15.65
N GLY A 50 -1.62 -18.51 16.65
CA GLY A 50 -1.61 -17.63 17.80
C GLY A 50 -2.36 -16.31 17.55
N LYS A 51 -2.44 -15.48 18.58
CA LYS A 51 -3.06 -14.15 18.48
C LYS A 51 -2.00 -13.10 18.16
N PRO A 52 -2.32 -12.10 17.32
CA PRO A 52 -1.43 -10.97 17.12
C PRO A 52 -1.16 -10.25 18.44
N SER A 53 0.06 -9.71 18.59
CA SER A 53 0.42 -8.92 19.76
C SER A 53 -0.52 -7.73 19.92
N THR A 54 -0.96 -7.45 21.15
CA THR A 54 -1.74 -6.25 21.48
C THR A 54 -0.92 -4.97 21.37
N ASN A 55 0.42 -5.07 21.44
CA ASN A 55 1.31 -3.99 21.04
C ASN A 55 1.29 -3.93 19.51
N LYS A 56 0.46 -3.04 18.98
CA LYS A 56 0.49 -2.64 17.58
C LYS A 56 1.77 -1.84 17.33
N GLU A 57 2.90 -2.53 17.18
CA GLU A 57 4.02 -1.93 16.49
C GLU A 57 3.58 -1.73 15.04
N VAL A 58 3.64 -0.49 14.58
CA VAL A 58 3.37 -0.14 13.19
C VAL A 58 4.52 -0.73 12.38
N VAL A 59 4.34 -1.96 11.88
CA VAL A 59 5.36 -2.64 11.06
C VAL A 59 5.42 -2.04 9.66
N TYR A 60 4.31 -1.46 9.20
CA TYR A 60 4.21 -0.72 7.94
C TYR A 60 3.22 0.44 8.11
N SER A 61 3.70 1.66 7.86
CA SER A 61 2.87 2.85 7.69
C SER A 61 3.32 3.59 6.46
N GLU A 62 2.35 4.01 5.67
CA GLU A 62 2.55 4.88 4.52
C GLU A 62 1.58 6.04 4.68
N ASN A 63 2.10 7.27 4.59
CA ASN A 63 1.27 8.46 4.62
C ASN A 63 0.74 8.67 3.20
N VAL A 64 -0.57 8.58 3.03
CA VAL A 64 -1.24 8.97 1.79
C VAL A 64 -1.73 10.40 1.99
N GLU A 65 -1.09 11.37 1.34
CA GLU A 65 -1.61 12.74 1.28
C GLU A 65 -2.77 12.75 0.26
N ILE A 66 -3.97 13.11 0.75
CA ILE A 66 -5.20 13.27 -0.06
C ILE A 66 -5.36 14.74 -0.42
#